data_AF-A0A8X7PUT9-F1
#
_entry.id   AF-A0A8X7PUT9-F1
#
_cell.length_a   1.000
_cell.length_b   1.000
_cell.length_c   1.000
_cell.angle_alpha   90.00
_cell.angle_beta   90.00
_cell.angle_gamma   90.00
#
_symmetry.space_group_name_H-M   'P 1'
#
loop_
_entity.id
_entity.type
_entity.pdbx_description
1 polymer ?
#
loop_
_entity_poly.entity_id
_entity_poly.type
_entity_poly.pdbx_seq_one_letter_code
_entity_poly.pdbx_strand_id
1 'polypeptide(L)'
;MVRMVSQRLERGQKDMLNDSAYLVCVVEDVLYAFFNQSGIMWFNTTLNVWRRLLDRDGKQLPFIFHADAKAEYEDGKLVILYMLREKEIYHTVAKSVRCMLVSLHRSGDMICGTVDWSGTMGTVPDSVNFLHCLAVSD
;
A
#
# COMPACT_ATOMS: atom_id res chain seq x y z
N MET A 1 -17.37 5.02 6.36
CA MET A 1 -16.35 4.39 7.22
C MET A 1 -16.68 2.91 7.33
N VAL A 2 -15.93 2.04 6.66
CA VAL A 2 -16.15 0.59 6.72
C VAL A 2 -15.38 0.05 7.94
N ARG A 3 -16.09 -0.49 8.93
CA ARG A 3 -15.48 -1.15 10.09
C ARG A 3 -15.15 -2.59 9.68
N MET A 4 -13.87 -2.97 9.67
CA MET A 4 -13.44 -4.33 9.32
C MET A 4 -12.67 -4.97 10.48
N VAL A 5 -12.88 -6.27 10.71
CA VAL A 5 -12.22 -7.04 11.76
C VAL A 5 -11.00 -7.75 11.15
N SER A 6 -9.83 -7.72 11.79
CA SER A 6 -8.70 -8.61 11.44
C SER A 6 -8.51 -9.63 12.55
N GLN A 7 -7.90 -10.76 12.22
CA GLN A 7 -7.30 -11.63 13.22
C GLN A 7 -5.80 -11.48 13.09
N ARG A 8 -5.13 -11.00 14.14
CA ARG A 8 -3.70 -11.26 14.29
C ARG A 8 -3.53 -12.72 14.66
N LEU A 9 -2.65 -13.41 13.94
CA LEU A 9 -2.26 -14.77 14.27
C LEU A 9 -1.14 -14.74 15.33
N GLU A 10 -1.47 -14.17 16.49
CA GLU A 10 -0.82 -14.50 17.75
C GLU A 10 -1.95 -14.73 18.75
N ARG A 11 -2.23 -16.01 19.06
CA ARG A 11 -3.16 -16.47 20.11
C ARG A 11 -4.62 -15.97 20.01
N GLY A 12 -5.38 -16.43 19.02
CA GLY A 12 -6.84 -16.59 19.14
C GLY A 12 -7.68 -15.37 19.59
N GLN A 13 -7.12 -14.17 19.58
CA GLN A 13 -7.80 -12.94 19.93
C GLN A 13 -8.24 -12.24 18.64
N LYS A 14 -9.56 -12.15 18.46
CA LYS A 14 -10.19 -11.27 17.47
C LYS A 14 -10.02 -9.83 17.94
N ASP A 15 -8.85 -9.25 17.72
CA ASP A 15 -8.67 -7.83 17.90
C ASP A 15 -9.33 -7.09 16.74
N MET A 16 -10.34 -6.27 17.06
CA MET A 16 -10.99 -5.42 16.08
C MET A 16 -9.94 -4.49 15.45
N LEU A 17 -9.77 -4.54 14.13
CA LEU A 17 -8.96 -3.56 13.41
C LEU A 17 -9.66 -2.21 13.54
N ASN A 18 -9.19 -1.38 14.46
CA ASN A 18 -9.63 0.00 14.57
C ASN A 18 -8.81 0.88 13.61
N ASP A 19 -8.87 0.54 12.33
CA ASP A 19 -8.12 1.20 11.28
C ASP A 19 -9.01 1.36 10.05
N SER A 20 -8.77 2.41 9.28
CA SER A 20 -9.57 2.76 8.11
C SER A 20 -8.76 2.51 6.84
N ALA A 21 -9.32 1.70 5.95
CA ALA A 21 -8.83 1.58 4.59
C ALA A 21 -9.29 2.80 3.77
N TYR A 22 -8.39 3.38 2.99
CA TYR A 22 -8.71 4.53 2.13
C TYR A 22 -8.33 4.35 0.66
N LEU A 23 -7.54 3.33 0.32
CA LEU A 23 -7.25 2.92 -1.05
C LEU A 23 -7.25 1.39 -1.16
N VAL A 24 -7.83 0.86 -2.23
CA VAL A 24 -7.88 -0.59 -2.53
C VAL A 24 -7.47 -0.87 -3.97
N CYS A 25 -6.85 -2.02 -4.20
CA CYS A 25 -6.50 -2.53 -5.53
C CYS A 25 -6.50 -4.06 -5.50
N VAL A 26 -6.73 -4.67 -6.66
CA VAL A 26 -6.54 -6.12 -6.83
C VAL A 26 -5.23 -6.32 -7.59
N VAL A 27 -4.42 -7.28 -7.13
CA VAL A 27 -3.20 -7.73 -7.82
C VAL A 27 -3.21 -9.25 -7.80
N GLU A 28 -3.13 -9.89 -8.96
CA GLU A 28 -3.20 -11.36 -9.10
C GLU A 28 -4.32 -11.99 -8.25
N ASP A 29 -5.56 -11.51 -8.42
CA ASP A 29 -6.78 -11.94 -7.71
C ASP A 29 -6.78 -11.75 -6.17
N VAL A 30 -5.79 -11.06 -5.61
CA VAL A 30 -5.73 -10.73 -4.19
C VAL A 30 -6.08 -9.27 -3.98
N LEU A 31 -7.03 -9.01 -3.08
CA LEU A 31 -7.40 -7.66 -2.68
C LEU A 31 -6.37 -7.09 -1.69
N TYR A 32 -5.77 -5.97 -2.05
CA TYR A 32 -4.88 -5.17 -1.21
C TYR A 32 -5.56 -3.86 -0.82
N ALA A 33 -5.19 -3.34 0.35
CA ALA A 33 -5.64 -2.06 0.84
C ALA A 33 -4.52 -1.28 1.53
N PHE A 34 -4.61 0.05 1.51
CA PHE A 34 -3.82 0.92 2.40
C PHE A 34 -4.68 1.33 3.59
N PHE A 35 -4.15 1.10 4.78
CA PHE A 35 -4.74 1.48 6.06
C PHE A 35 -3.90 2.58 6.73
N ASN A 36 -4.55 3.50 7.44
CA ASN A 36 -3.90 4.66 8.04
C ASN A 36 -2.78 4.30 9.02
N GLN A 37 -2.99 3.29 9.88
CA GLN A 37 -2.02 2.91 10.91
C GLN A 37 -1.29 1.61 10.59
N SER A 38 -1.91 0.75 9.79
CA SER A 38 -1.40 -0.59 9.51
C SER A 38 -0.59 -0.68 8.22
N GLY A 39 -0.62 0.36 7.39
CA GLY A 39 0.08 0.40 6.11
C GLY A 39 -0.58 -0.52 5.08
N ILE A 40 0.24 -1.25 4.33
CA ILE A 40 -0.23 -2.14 3.26
C ILE A 40 -0.73 -3.45 3.88
N MET A 41 -1.97 -3.80 3.54
CA MET A 41 -2.60 -5.04 3.99
C MET A 41 -3.15 -5.79 2.77
N TRP A 42 -3.23 -7.11 2.87
CA TRP A 42 -3.88 -7.98 1.90
C TRP A 42 -5.01 -8.77 2.56
N PHE A 43 -6.05 -9.09 1.81
CA PHE A 43 -7.21 -9.80 2.32
C PHE A 43 -7.04 -11.31 2.12
N ASN A 44 -7.01 -12.03 3.23
CA ASN A 44 -7.04 -13.49 3.21
C ASN A 44 -8.49 -13.95 3.16
N THR A 45 -8.93 -14.41 1.98
CA THR A 45 -10.31 -14.86 1.73
C THR A 45 -10.65 -16.12 2.52
N THR A 46 -9.71 -17.05 2.67
CA THR A 46 -9.88 -18.31 3.42
C THR A 46 -10.24 -18.05 4.89
N LEU A 47 -9.56 -17.10 5.51
CA LEU A 47 -9.73 -16.76 6.93
C LEU A 47 -10.64 -15.56 7.15
N ASN A 48 -11.06 -14.89 6.07
CA ASN A 48 -11.90 -13.70 6.07
C ASN A 48 -11.31 -12.56 6.92
N VAL A 49 -10.01 -12.29 6.75
CA VAL A 49 -9.26 -11.31 7.56
C VAL A 49 -8.23 -10.53 6.74
N TRP A 50 -7.99 -9.29 7.15
CA TRP A 50 -6.89 -8.48 6.65
C TRP A 50 -5.58 -8.84 7.34
N ARG A 51 -4.52 -9.04 6.57
CA ARG A 51 -3.16 -9.33 7.06
C ARG A 51 -2.19 -8.27 6.58
N ARG A 52 -1.21 -7.93 7.42
CA ARG A 52 -0.15 -6.99 7.05
C ARG A 52 0.72 -7.61 5.97
N LEU A 53 1.09 -6.82 4.97
CA LEU A 53 2.13 -7.20 4.04
C LEU A 53 3.48 -7.02 4.74
N LEU A 54 4.16 -8.13 4.96
CA LEU A 54 5.48 -8.19 5.59
C LEU A 54 6.52 -8.54 4.53
N ASP A 55 7.79 -8.24 4.81
CA ASP A 55 8.89 -8.75 4.00
C ASP A 55 9.13 -10.25 4.25
N ARG A 56 10.13 -10.81 3.56
CA ARG A 56 10.50 -12.23 3.68
C ARG A 56 11.01 -12.61 5.08
N ASP A 57 11.51 -11.64 5.86
CA ASP A 57 11.97 -11.83 7.23
C ASP A 57 10.83 -11.63 8.25
N GLY A 58 9.59 -11.35 7.79
CA GLY A 58 8.46 -11.01 8.66
C GLY A 58 8.51 -9.59 9.23
N LYS A 59 9.40 -8.72 8.72
CA LYS A 59 9.46 -7.31 9.09
C LYS A 59 8.46 -6.50 8.28
N GLN A 60 8.13 -5.33 8.78
CA GLN A 60 7.22 -4.43 8.08
C GLN A 60 7.96 -3.77 6.91
N LEU A 61 7.27 -3.63 5.79
CA LEU A 61 7.74 -2.80 4.69
C LEU A 61 7.86 -1.33 5.15
N PRO A 62 8.68 -0.50 4.49
CA PRO A 62 8.81 0.91 4.85
C PRO A 62 7.44 1.58 4.95
N PHE A 63 7.20 2.20 6.10
CA PHE A 63 5.90 2.84 6.36
C PHE A 63 5.75 4.09 5.50
N ILE A 64 4.68 4.12 4.72
CA ILE A 64 4.26 5.29 3.94
C ILE A 64 3.08 5.92 4.67
N PHE A 65 3.17 7.20 5.02
CA PHE A 65 2.08 7.87 5.74
C PHE A 65 0.81 8.06 4.90
N HIS A 66 0.98 8.20 3.58
CA HIS A 66 -0.10 8.45 2.66
C HIS A 66 0.23 7.81 1.30
N ALA A 67 -0.69 7.02 0.76
CA ALA A 67 -0.69 6.63 -0.64
C ALA A 67 -1.72 7.48 -1.38
N ASP A 68 -1.36 8.04 -2.52
CA ASP A 68 -2.31 8.79 -3.36
C ASP A 68 -2.92 7.89 -4.44
N ALA A 69 -2.18 6.87 -4.87
CA ALA A 69 -2.68 5.88 -5.81
C ALA A 69 -1.97 4.53 -5.71
N LYS A 70 -2.66 3.49 -6.20
CA LYS A 70 -2.16 2.11 -6.26
C LYS A 70 -2.66 1.41 -7.51
N ALA A 71 -1.83 0.55 -8.08
CA ALA A 71 -2.22 -0.30 -9.19
C ALA A 71 -1.38 -1.58 -9.19
N GLU A 72 -1.92 -2.59 -9.86
CA GLU A 72 -1.10 -3.67 -10.42
C GLU A 72 -0.20 -3.07 -11.51
N TYR A 73 1.06 -3.47 -11.48
CA TYR A 73 2.07 -3.18 -12.49
C TYR A 73 2.53 -4.51 -13.07
N GLU A 74 3.16 -4.46 -14.25
CA GLU A 74 3.72 -5.60 -14.98
C GLU A 74 4.31 -6.67 -14.05
N ASP A 75 4.06 -7.93 -14.41
CA ASP A 75 4.45 -9.13 -13.66
C ASP A 75 3.81 -9.25 -12.26
N GLY A 76 2.58 -8.73 -12.07
CA GLY A 76 1.84 -8.90 -10.82
C GLY A 76 2.43 -8.11 -9.64
N LYS A 77 3.18 -7.04 -9.93
CA LYS A 77 3.79 -6.21 -8.89
C LYS A 77 2.82 -5.17 -8.38
N LEU A 78 2.96 -4.81 -7.10
CA LEU A 78 2.21 -3.71 -6.51
C LEU A 78 3.00 -2.41 -6.67
N VAL A 79 2.41 -1.42 -7.35
CA VAL A 79 2.93 -0.05 -7.39
C VAL A 79 2.14 0.85 -6.44
N ILE A 80 2.87 1.65 -5.68
CA ILE A 80 2.33 2.65 -4.77
C ILE A 80 2.89 4.01 -5.16
N LEU A 81 2.01 4.94 -5.47
CA LEU A 81 2.36 6.33 -5.77
C LEU A 81 1.90 7.23 -4.63
N TYR A 82 2.76 8.17 -4.26
CA TYR A 82 2.45 9.17 -3.25
C TYR A 82 3.20 10.47 -3.50
N MET A 83 2.57 11.60 -3.18
CA MET A 83 3.13 12.94 -3.33
C MET A 83 3.54 13.48 -1.97
N LEU A 84 4.77 14.01 -1.88
CA LEU A 84 5.23 14.73 -0.69
C LEU A 84 5.41 16.20 -1.03
N ARG A 85 4.81 17.07 -0.22
CA ARG A 85 4.97 18.52 -0.34
C ARG A 85 6.42 18.90 -0.02
N GLU A 86 7.07 19.59 -0.95
CA GLU A 86 8.39 20.16 -0.75
C GLU A 86 8.22 21.58 -0.21
N LYS A 87 8.77 21.86 0.98
CA LYS A 87 8.71 23.18 1.59
C LYS A 87 9.92 23.99 1.13
N GLU A 88 9.68 25.11 0.46
CA GLU A 88 10.55 26.27 0.61
C GLU A 88 10.07 27.08 1.82
N ILE A 89 11.00 27.81 2.44
CA ILE A 89 10.97 28.32 3.83
C ILE A 89 9.62 28.97 4.27
N TYR A 90 8.81 29.47 3.34
CA TYR A 90 7.50 30.07 3.64
C TYR A 90 6.30 29.58 2.79
N HIS A 91 6.51 28.79 1.72
CA HIS A 91 5.42 28.32 0.83
C HIS A 91 5.73 26.94 0.20
N THR A 92 4.70 26.13 -0.01
CA THR A 92 4.82 24.91 -0.83
C THR A 92 4.71 25.29 -2.30
N VAL A 93 5.80 25.12 -3.04
CA VAL A 93 5.86 25.44 -4.48
C VAL A 93 5.67 24.19 -5.33
N ALA A 94 6.15 23.05 -4.84
CA ALA A 94 6.13 21.78 -5.56
C ALA A 94 5.85 20.59 -4.63
N LYS A 95 5.51 19.46 -5.25
CA LYS A 95 5.43 18.14 -4.63
C LYS A 95 6.40 17.21 -5.35
N SER A 96 7.16 16.39 -4.62
CA SER A 96 7.81 15.22 -5.22
C SER A 96 6.81 14.11 -5.41
N VAL A 97 6.74 13.57 -6.62
CA VAL A 97 6.06 12.32 -6.92
C VAL A 97 7.00 11.17 -6.57
N ARG A 98 6.60 10.35 -5.61
CA ARG A 98 7.36 9.17 -5.19
C ARG A 98 6.65 7.90 -5.59
N CYS A 99 7.43 6.88 -5.86
CA CYS A 99 6.96 5.55 -6.21
C CYS A 99 7.66 4.50 -5.35
N MET A 100 6.92 3.47 -4.99
CA MET A 100 7.43 2.23 -4.41
C MET A 100 6.89 1.06 -5.22
N LEU A 101 7.80 0.25 -5.74
CA LEU A 101 7.50 -0.98 -6.47
C LEU A 101 7.76 -2.18 -5.54
N VAL A 102 6.74 -3.01 -5.36
CA VAL A 102 6.78 -4.15 -4.45
C VAL A 102 6.49 -5.43 -5.22
N SER A 103 7.47 -6.31 -5.32
CA SER A 103 7.26 -7.69 -5.75
C SER A 103 6.52 -8.48 -4.67
N LEU A 104 5.52 -9.26 -5.08
CA LEU A 104 4.70 -10.07 -4.19
C LEU A 104 5.10 -11.54 -4.34
N HIS A 105 5.23 -12.23 -3.21
CA HIS A 105 5.60 -13.64 -3.19
C HIS A 105 4.64 -14.43 -2.32
N ARG A 106 4.16 -15.55 -2.84
CA ARG A 106 3.32 -16.50 -2.09
C ARG A 106 4.20 -17.58 -1.47
N SER A 107 4.00 -17.85 -0.18
CA SER A 107 4.65 -18.92 0.56
C SER A 107 3.60 -19.62 1.44
N GLY A 108 3.05 -20.72 0.93
CA GLY A 108 1.87 -21.36 1.51
C GLY A 108 0.69 -20.39 1.61
N ASP A 109 0.13 -20.23 2.81
CA ASP A 109 -0.99 -19.32 3.09
C ASP A 109 -0.56 -17.87 3.37
N MET A 110 0.73 -17.54 3.18
CA MET A 110 1.25 -16.20 3.41
C MET A 110 1.63 -15.51 2.10
N ILE A 111 1.41 -14.20 2.09
CA ILE A 111 1.91 -13.30 1.05
C ILE A 111 2.91 -12.36 1.72
N CYS A 112 4.12 -12.31 1.18
CA CYS A 112 5.15 -11.35 1.56
C CYS A 112 5.49 -10.42 0.38
N GLY A 113 6.01 -9.24 0.70
CA GLY A 113 6.45 -8.23 -0.25
C GLY A 113 7.97 -8.08 -0.25
N THR A 114 8.55 -7.67 -1.37
CA THR A 114 9.94 -7.21 -1.44
C THR A 114 9.94 -5.88 -2.17
N VAL A 115 10.55 -4.85 -1.58
CA VAL A 115 10.69 -3.54 -2.24
C VAL A 115 11.77 -3.67 -3.30
N ASP A 116 11.35 -3.74 -4.56
CA ASP A 116 12.28 -3.80 -5.70
C ASP A 116 12.91 -2.43 -5.94
N TRP A 117 12.11 -1.37 -5.76
CA TRP A 117 12.53 0.00 -5.96
C TRP A 117 11.69 0.98 -5.14
N SER A 118 12.32 2.03 -4.63
CA SER A 118 11.63 3.14 -3.99
C SER A 118 12.41 4.44 -4.21
N GLY A 119 11.73 5.49 -4.66
CA GLY A 119 12.38 6.76 -4.95
C GLY A 119 11.46 7.85 -5.46
N THR A 120 12.06 9.00 -5.77
CA THR A 120 11.39 10.13 -6.40
C THR A 120 11.41 9.95 -7.92
N MET A 121 10.24 10.00 -8.56
CA MET A 121 10.09 9.94 -10.01
C MET A 121 10.21 11.33 -10.66
N GLY A 122 9.87 12.39 -9.93
CA GLY A 122 9.95 13.76 -10.40
C GLY A 122 9.26 14.74 -9.45
N THR A 123 9.14 15.99 -9.87
CA THR A 123 8.45 17.06 -9.14
C THR A 123 7.32 17.64 -9.98
N VAL A 124 6.23 18.02 -9.32
CA VAL A 124 5.04 18.63 -9.93
C VAL A 124 4.60 19.87 -9.13
N PRO A 125 3.88 20.83 -9.72
CA PRO A 125 3.30 21.95 -8.97
C PRO A 125 2.36 21.49 -7.83
N ASP A 126 2.26 22.26 -6.74
CA ASP A 126 1.42 21.90 -5.58
C ASP A 126 -0.08 21.74 -5.92
N SER A 127 -0.55 22.34 -7.02
CA SER A 127 -1.92 22.20 -7.49
C SER A 127 -2.25 20.84 -8.09
N VAL A 128 -1.25 20.02 -8.42
CA VAL A 128 -1.44 18.69 -9.02
C VAL A 128 -1.76 17.66 -7.93
N ASN A 129 -2.76 16.81 -8.18
CA ASN A 129 -3.08 15.64 -7.36
C ASN A 129 -3.34 14.45 -8.27
N PHE A 130 -3.11 13.24 -7.75
CA PHE A 130 -3.61 12.03 -8.41
C PHE A 130 -5.13 11.99 -8.29
N LEU A 131 -5.81 11.74 -9.41
CA LEU A 131 -7.25 11.49 -9.43
C LEU A 131 -7.53 9.99 -9.37
N HIS A 132 -7.02 9.26 -10.36
CA HIS A 132 -7.11 7.81 -10.47
C HIS A 132 -5.83 7.27 -11.09
N CYS A 133 -5.36 6.10 -10.63
CA CYS A 133 -4.38 5.31 -11.37
C CYS A 133 -5.07 4.07 -11.90
N LEU A 134 -5.00 3.89 -13.21
CA LEU A 134 -5.51 2.73 -13.90
C LEU A 134 -4.30 1.89 -14.32
N ALA A 135 -4.32 0.61 -13.99
CA ALA A 135 -3.43 -0.33 -14.66
C ALA A 135 -3.83 -0.37 -16.13
N VAL A 136 -2.87 -0.12 -17.02
CA VAL A 136 -3.07 -0.32 -18.46
C VAL A 136 -2.53 -1.71 -18.75
N SER A 137 -3.42 -2.62 -19.09
CA SER A 137 -3.09 -3.91 -19.69
C SER A 137 -3.17 -3.77 -21.21
N ASP A 138 -2.14 -4.23 -21.92
CA ASP A 138 -2.20 -4.41 -23.38
C ASP A 138 -3.17 -5.54 -23.79
#